data_AF-A8H1B6-F1
#
_entry.id   AF-A8H1B6-F1
#
_cell.length_a   1.000
_cell.length_b   1.000
_cell.length_c   1.000
_cell.angle_alpha   90.00
_cell.angle_beta   90.00
_cell.angle_gamma   90.00
#
_symmetry.space_group_name_H-M   'P 1'
#
loop_
_entity.id
_entity.type
_entity.pdbx_description
1 polymer ?
#
loop_
_entity_poly.entity_id
_entity_poly.type
_entity_poly.pdbx_seq_one_letter_code
_entity_poly.pdbx_strand_id
1 'polypeptide(L)'
;MRITLLALVVGLGFSSVASAKQIEVCNQDINSVVCQNYLEGVVDGALMYKGAAVGQRLESDGYESRALKYRGGKRFQEANRTFCQDNLPDRDVLVAGLAESFSANEIKNVEDLATAMSGLLDCQRLK
;
A
#
# COMPACT_ATOMS: atom_id res chain seq x y z
N MET A 1 33.26 -41.04 -16.06
CA MET A 1 33.19 -39.67 -15.49
C MET A 1 32.01 -38.95 -16.14
N ARG A 2 30.86 -38.88 -15.45
CA ARG A 2 29.64 -38.23 -15.93
C ARG A 2 28.97 -37.51 -14.75
N ILE A 3 29.62 -36.48 -14.23
CA ILE A 3 29.08 -35.64 -13.15
C ILE A 3 29.52 -34.20 -13.40
N THR A 4 29.02 -33.58 -14.46
CA THR A 4 29.29 -32.16 -14.73
C THR A 4 28.11 -31.52 -15.47
N LEU A 5 26.90 -31.64 -14.94
CA LEU A 5 25.73 -30.86 -15.39
C LEU A 5 24.80 -30.58 -14.20
N LEU A 6 25.36 -30.06 -13.11
CA LEU A 6 24.59 -29.69 -11.91
C LEU A 6 25.25 -28.46 -11.25
N ALA A 7 25.38 -27.36 -12.00
CA ALA A 7 26.00 -26.15 -11.48
C ALA A 7 25.54 -24.85 -12.18
N LEU A 8 24.27 -24.75 -12.57
CA LEU A 8 23.76 -23.46 -13.09
C LEU A 8 22.25 -23.32 -12.97
N VAL A 9 21.72 -23.55 -11.77
CA VAL A 9 20.42 -23.01 -11.34
C VAL A 9 20.58 -22.47 -9.92
N VAL A 10 21.47 -21.48 -9.75
CA VAL A 10 21.33 -20.52 -8.64
C VAL A 10 20.46 -19.39 -9.20
N GLY A 11 19.19 -19.72 -9.40
CA GLY A 11 18.18 -18.76 -9.79
C GLY A 11 17.90 -17.83 -8.62
N LEU A 12 18.28 -16.56 -8.78
CA LEU A 12 17.56 -15.37 -8.31
C LEU A 12 16.67 -15.59 -7.06
N GLY A 13 17.30 -15.98 -5.96
CA GLY A 13 16.66 -16.06 -4.65
C GLY A 13 17.04 -14.84 -3.82
N PHE A 14 16.04 -14.07 -3.41
CA PHE A 14 16.06 -13.08 -2.32
C PHE A 14 16.60 -11.67 -2.63
N SER A 15 15.81 -10.88 -3.37
CA SER A 15 15.87 -9.41 -3.34
C SER A 15 15.04 -8.77 -2.20
N SER A 16 14.58 -9.53 -1.21
CA SER A 16 13.79 -9.00 -0.08
C SER A 16 14.59 -8.19 0.95
N VAL A 17 15.94 -8.20 0.89
CA VAL A 17 16.80 -7.48 1.85
C VAL A 17 16.85 -5.97 1.59
N ALA A 18 16.41 -5.51 0.41
CA ALA A 18 16.45 -4.10 0.07
C ALA A 18 15.53 -3.30 1.01
N SER A 19 14.26 -3.71 1.15
CA SER A 19 13.19 -2.93 1.81
C SER A 19 13.52 -2.49 3.25
N ALA A 20 14.17 -3.36 4.02
CA ALA A 20 14.51 -3.07 5.42
C ALA A 20 15.48 -1.89 5.56
N LYS A 21 16.42 -1.74 4.62
CA LYS A 21 17.43 -0.67 4.67
C LYS A 21 16.82 0.69 4.35
N GLN A 22 15.82 0.77 3.46
CA GLN A 22 15.20 2.07 3.15
C GLN A 22 14.31 2.57 4.30
N ILE A 23 13.61 1.68 4.99
CA ILE A 23 12.84 2.03 6.20
C ILE A 23 13.75 2.58 7.28
N GLU A 24 14.92 1.97 7.50
CA GLU A 24 15.92 2.48 8.46
C GLU A 24 16.41 3.88 8.07
N VAL A 25 16.70 4.12 6.79
CA VAL A 25 17.10 5.44 6.29
C VAL A 25 16.01 6.49 6.53
N CYS A 26 14.75 6.15 6.27
CA CYS A 26 13.62 7.05 6.55
C CYS A 26 13.42 7.34 8.04
N ASN A 27 13.65 6.35 8.90
CA ASN A 27 13.61 6.53 10.35
C ASN A 27 14.77 7.39 10.89
N GLN A 28 15.90 7.44 10.19
CA GLN A 28 17.05 8.30 10.55
C GLN A 28 16.89 9.73 10.04
N ASP A 29 16.56 9.89 8.76
CA ASP A 29 16.37 11.20 8.13
C ASP A 29 15.30 11.14 7.04
N ILE A 30 14.11 11.62 7.41
CA ILE A 30 12.96 11.71 6.53
C ILE A 30 13.17 12.67 5.36
N ASN A 31 14.03 13.68 5.52
CA ASN A 31 14.29 14.69 4.49
C ASN A 31 15.42 14.26 3.54
N SER A 32 16.05 13.11 3.80
CA SER A 32 17.09 12.59 2.93
C SER A 32 16.52 12.29 1.53
N VAL A 33 17.29 12.61 0.49
CA VAL A 33 16.92 12.33 -0.91
C VAL A 33 16.62 10.84 -1.12
N VAL A 34 17.33 9.96 -0.38
CA VAL A 34 17.12 8.52 -0.44
C VAL A 34 15.74 8.13 0.11
N CYS A 35 15.34 8.69 1.26
CA CYS A 35 14.02 8.41 1.81
C CYS A 35 12.91 8.99 0.92
N GLN A 36 13.05 10.24 0.47
CA GLN A 36 12.05 10.87 -0.40
C GLN A 36 11.80 10.05 -1.67
N ASN A 37 12.87 9.62 -2.37
CA ASN A 37 12.75 8.74 -3.53
C ASN A 37 12.10 7.38 -3.20
N TYR A 38 12.33 6.87 -1.99
CA TYR A 38 11.70 5.63 -1.53
C TYR A 38 10.19 5.81 -1.31
N LEU A 39 9.77 6.87 -0.60
CA LEU A 39 8.36 7.19 -0.37
C LEU A 39 7.63 7.40 -1.69
N GLU A 40 8.24 8.15 -2.59
CA GLU A 40 7.76 8.34 -3.95
C GLU A 40 7.53 7.02 -4.69
N GLY A 41 8.50 6.11 -4.67
CA GLY A 41 8.37 4.79 -5.27
C GLY A 41 7.29 3.92 -4.63
N VAL A 42 7.11 4.01 -3.30
CA VAL A 42 6.03 3.31 -2.58
C VAL A 42 4.67 3.84 -3.01
N VAL A 43 4.50 5.16 -3.05
CA VAL A 43 3.25 5.82 -3.48
C VAL A 43 2.95 5.49 -4.94
N ASP A 44 3.93 5.58 -5.83
CA ASP A 44 3.77 5.25 -7.25
C ASP A 44 3.38 3.79 -7.45
N GLY A 45 4.03 2.88 -6.73
CA GLY A 45 3.67 1.46 -6.74
C GLY A 45 2.24 1.24 -6.24
N ALA A 46 1.83 1.90 -5.16
CA ALA A 46 0.49 1.79 -4.63
C ALA A 46 -0.57 2.33 -5.61
N LEU A 47 -0.34 3.49 -6.22
CA LEU A 47 -1.24 4.09 -7.21
C LEU A 47 -1.36 3.22 -8.47
N MET A 48 -0.27 2.57 -8.91
CA MET A 48 -0.28 1.70 -10.08
C MET A 48 -1.21 0.49 -9.92
N TYR A 49 -1.28 -0.12 -8.73
CA TYR A 49 -2.15 -1.27 -8.47
C TYR A 49 -3.52 -0.90 -7.88
N LYS A 50 -3.76 0.38 -7.60
CA LYS A 50 -4.96 0.84 -6.88
C LYS A 50 -6.27 0.62 -7.61
N GLY A 51 -6.28 0.62 -8.95
CA GLY A 51 -7.47 0.29 -9.74
C GLY A 51 -8.07 -1.09 -9.41
N ALA A 52 -7.25 -2.03 -8.93
CA ALA A 52 -7.69 -3.34 -8.46
C ALA A 52 -8.13 -3.35 -6.98
N ALA A 53 -7.67 -2.38 -6.17
CA ALA A 53 -7.95 -2.29 -4.74
C ALA A 53 -9.16 -1.39 -4.42
N VAL A 54 -9.43 -0.36 -5.24
CA VAL A 54 -10.57 0.55 -5.03
C VAL A 54 -11.87 -0.14 -5.39
N GLY A 55 -12.82 -0.14 -4.45
CA GLY A 55 -14.09 -0.85 -4.58
C GLY A 55 -14.01 -2.32 -4.17
N GLN A 56 -12.98 -2.72 -3.41
CA GLN A 56 -12.99 -3.99 -2.70
C GLN A 56 -14.30 -4.12 -1.92
N ARG A 57 -14.86 -5.34 -1.94
CA ARG A 57 -16.17 -5.64 -1.40
C ARG A 57 -16.21 -5.20 0.07
N LEU A 58 -17.27 -4.47 0.46
CA LEU A 58 -17.49 -4.09 1.85
C LEU A 58 -17.34 -5.33 2.75
N GLU A 59 -16.36 -5.28 3.65
CA GLU A 59 -16.23 -6.23 4.75
C GLU A 59 -17.50 -6.13 5.59
N SER A 60 -18.04 -7.27 6.02
CA SER A 60 -19.39 -7.37 6.60
C SER A 60 -19.41 -7.81 8.06
N ASP A 61 -18.39 -7.38 8.77
CA ASP A 61 -18.20 -7.50 10.20
C ASP A 61 -19.26 -6.71 10.99
N GLY A 62 -19.59 -5.49 10.57
CA GLY A 62 -20.62 -4.61 11.18
C GLY A 62 -22.07 -4.84 10.74
N TYR A 63 -23.05 -4.35 11.51
CA TYR A 63 -24.48 -4.42 11.15
C TYR A 63 -24.79 -3.55 9.93
N GLU A 64 -24.22 -2.35 9.90
CA GLU A 64 -24.35 -1.33 8.87
C GLU A 64 -23.71 -1.80 7.57
N SER A 65 -22.46 -2.26 7.62
CA SER A 65 -21.75 -2.78 6.44
C SER A 65 -22.43 -4.02 5.86
N ARG A 66 -23.00 -4.87 6.71
CA ARG A 66 -23.84 -6.00 6.30
C ARG A 66 -25.16 -5.53 5.68
N ALA A 67 -25.85 -4.57 6.29
CA ALA A 67 -27.06 -3.98 5.73
C ALA A 67 -26.78 -3.35 4.36
N LEU A 68 -25.67 -2.63 4.18
CA LEU A 68 -25.27 -2.05 2.91
C LEU A 68 -24.88 -3.09 1.87
N LYS A 69 -24.18 -4.16 2.26
CA LYS A 69 -23.85 -5.29 1.40
C LYS A 69 -25.09 -6.02 0.88
N TYR A 70 -26.08 -6.27 1.75
CA TYR A 70 -27.28 -7.03 1.39
C TYR A 70 -28.43 -6.16 0.85
N ARG A 71 -28.55 -4.89 1.27
CA ARG A 71 -29.64 -3.97 0.88
C ARG A 71 -29.20 -2.90 -0.13
N GLY A 72 -27.96 -2.40 -0.04
CA GLY A 72 -27.43 -1.40 -0.98
C GLY A 72 -27.13 -1.96 -2.37
N GLY A 73 -26.94 -3.28 -2.48
CA GLY A 73 -26.79 -3.99 -3.75
C GLY A 73 -25.55 -3.57 -4.55
N LYS A 74 -25.46 -4.05 -5.79
CA LYS A 74 -24.30 -3.80 -6.68
C LYS A 74 -24.13 -2.32 -7.05
N ARG A 75 -25.23 -1.57 -7.16
CA ARG A 75 -25.21 -0.14 -7.52
C ARG A 75 -24.51 0.70 -6.47
N PHE A 76 -24.71 0.41 -5.18
CA PHE A 76 -24.03 1.10 -4.10
C PHE A 76 -22.52 0.84 -4.12
N GLN A 77 -22.13 -0.42 -4.32
CA GLN A 77 -20.72 -0.81 -4.42
C GLN A 77 -20.02 -0.12 -5.60
N GLU A 78 -20.71 -0.04 -6.75
CA GLU A 78 -20.22 0.63 -7.95
C GLU A 78 -20.13 2.14 -7.79
N ALA A 79 -21.12 2.78 -7.15
CA ALA A 79 -21.08 4.20 -6.84
C ALA A 79 -19.93 4.53 -5.87
N ASN A 80 -19.71 3.71 -4.84
CA ASN A 80 -18.59 3.89 -3.91
C ASN A 80 -17.24 3.67 -4.60
N ARG A 81 -17.13 2.66 -5.47
CA ARG A 81 -15.94 2.44 -6.29
C ARG A 81 -15.62 3.65 -7.15
N THR A 82 -16.62 4.16 -7.88
CA THR A 82 -16.48 5.32 -8.77
C THR A 82 -16.07 6.56 -7.96
N PHE A 83 -16.78 6.83 -6.87
CA PHE A 83 -16.44 7.92 -5.95
C PHE A 83 -14.98 7.86 -5.50
N CYS A 84 -14.48 6.67 -5.15
CA CYS A 84 -13.11 6.51 -4.70
C CYS A 84 -12.05 6.51 -5.80
N GLN A 85 -12.44 6.23 -7.03
CA GLN A 85 -11.57 6.45 -8.20
C GLN A 85 -11.44 7.94 -8.49
N ASP A 86 -12.52 8.71 -8.33
CA ASP A 86 -12.56 10.14 -8.62
C ASP A 86 -11.93 11.01 -7.52
N ASN A 87 -11.90 10.52 -6.27
CA ASN A 87 -11.41 11.25 -5.10
C ASN A 87 -10.10 10.67 -4.55
N LEU A 88 -9.21 10.26 -5.45
CA LEU A 88 -7.88 9.83 -5.07
C LEU A 88 -7.07 11.02 -4.52
N PRO A 89 -6.40 10.88 -3.36
CA PRO A 89 -5.49 11.90 -2.90
C PRO A 89 -4.35 12.10 -3.91
N ASP A 90 -3.92 13.35 -4.06
CA ASP A 90 -2.77 13.69 -4.90
C ASP A 90 -1.51 12.97 -4.40
N ARG A 91 -0.62 12.65 -5.34
CA ARG A 91 0.64 11.95 -5.06
C ARG A 91 1.44 12.61 -3.92
N ASP A 92 1.58 13.93 -3.98
CA ASP A 92 2.37 14.67 -2.99
C ASP A 92 1.73 14.65 -1.60
N VAL A 93 0.39 14.60 -1.52
CA VAL A 93 -0.34 14.45 -0.26
C VAL A 93 -0.08 13.07 0.35
N LEU A 94 -0.01 12.02 -0.47
CA LEU A 94 0.30 10.67 -0.02
C LEU A 94 1.74 10.55 0.48
N VAL A 95 2.70 11.15 -0.23
CA VAL A 95 4.12 11.18 0.20
C VAL A 95 4.24 11.94 1.52
N ALA A 96 3.59 13.10 1.66
CA ALA A 96 3.58 13.86 2.89
C ALA A 96 2.94 13.09 4.06
N GLY A 97 1.81 12.41 3.82
CA GLY A 97 1.16 11.58 4.84
C GLY A 97 2.03 10.41 5.30
N LEU A 98 2.73 9.73 4.39
CA LEU A 98 3.70 8.71 4.79
C LEU A 98 4.87 9.30 5.58
N ALA A 99 5.37 10.46 5.16
CA ALA A 99 6.44 11.14 5.88
C ALA A 99 6.04 11.53 7.31
N GLU A 100 4.78 11.91 7.51
CA GLU A 100 4.20 12.15 8.82
C GLU A 100 4.18 10.87 9.67
N SER A 101 3.73 9.73 9.15
CA SER A 101 3.75 8.45 9.86
C SER A 101 5.16 7.98 10.24
N PHE A 102 6.17 8.23 9.39
CA PHE A 102 7.58 8.00 9.76
C PHE A 102 8.02 8.94 10.89
N SER A 103 7.67 10.22 10.82
CA SER A 103 7.99 11.21 11.85
C SER A 103 7.31 10.89 13.19
N ALA A 104 6.13 10.28 13.15
CA ALA A 104 5.39 9.79 14.31
C ALA A 104 5.91 8.45 14.86
N ASN A 105 6.96 7.86 14.26
CA ASN A 105 7.51 6.54 14.60
C ASN A 105 6.48 5.39 14.52
N GLU A 106 5.50 5.52 13.62
CA GLU A 106 4.47 4.50 13.39
C GLU A 106 4.97 3.38 12.47
N ILE A 107 5.98 3.65 11.65
CA ILE A 107 6.48 2.71 10.63
C ILE A 107 7.81 2.08 11.06
N LYS A 108 7.76 0.81 11.49
CA LYS A 108 8.96 0.05 11.91
C LYS A 108 9.33 -1.04 10.92
N ASN A 109 8.37 -1.50 10.13
CA ASN A 109 8.53 -2.57 9.17
C ASN A 109 7.65 -2.33 7.93
N VAL A 110 7.72 -3.26 6.98
CA VAL A 110 7.01 -3.15 5.70
C VAL A 110 5.50 -3.30 5.90
N GLU A 111 5.07 -4.07 6.89
CA GLU A 111 3.67 -4.27 7.22
C GLU A 111 3.02 -2.99 7.77
N ASP A 112 3.73 -2.25 8.63
CA ASP A 112 3.32 -0.95 9.14
C ASP A 112 3.21 0.07 8.00
N LEU A 113 4.19 0.07 7.09
CA LEU A 113 4.19 0.94 5.90
C LEU A 113 2.99 0.63 4.99
N ALA A 114 2.72 -0.64 4.74
CA ALA A 114 1.56 -1.06 3.95
C ALA A 114 0.25 -0.66 4.63
N THR A 115 0.17 -0.79 5.96
CA THR A 115 -0.98 -0.37 6.76
C THR A 115 -1.20 1.14 6.66
N ALA A 116 -0.16 1.95 6.88
CA ALA A 116 -0.21 3.40 6.74
C ALA A 116 -0.67 3.82 5.32
N MET A 117 -0.05 3.24 4.28
CA MET A 117 -0.42 3.51 2.90
C MET A 117 -1.87 3.13 2.60
N SER A 118 -2.34 1.97 3.08
CA SER A 118 -3.74 1.55 2.89
C SER A 118 -4.71 2.47 3.61
N GLY A 119 -4.35 2.98 4.79
CA GLY A 119 -5.15 3.94 5.54
C GLY A 119 -5.28 5.28 4.81
N LEU A 120 -4.19 5.78 4.22
CA LEU A 120 -4.21 6.99 3.40
C LEU A 120 -5.03 6.84 2.11
N LEU A 121 -5.17 5.60 1.61
CA LEU A 121 -5.96 5.29 0.42
C LEU A 121 -7.39 4.87 0.73
N ASP A 122 -7.76 4.72 2.00
CA ASP A 122 -9.10 4.35 2.43
C ASP A 122 -10.07 5.49 2.12
N CYS A 123 -11.10 5.13 1.37
CA CYS A 123 -12.09 6.07 0.86
C CYS A 123 -13.52 5.56 1.14
N GLN A 124 -13.68 4.52 1.98
CA GLN A 124 -15.02 4.06 2.31
C GLN A 124 -15.84 5.21 2.91
N ARG A 125 -16.90 5.62 2.19
CA ARG A 125 -17.87 6.64 2.62
C ARG A 125 -18.64 6.28 3.90
N LEU A 126 -18.41 5.10 4.45
CA LEU A 126 -19.14 4.52 5.55
C LEU A 126 -18.14 3.82 6.46
N LYS A 127 -17.92 4.40 7.64
CA LYS A 127 -17.49 3.70 8.84
C LYS A 127 -18.69 3.50 9.74
#